data_AF-A0A925QQS0-F1
#
_entry.id   AF-A0A925QQS0-F1
#
_cell.length_a   1.000
_cell.length_b   1.000
_cell.length_c   1.000
_cell.angle_alpha   90.00
_cell.angle_beta   90.00
_cell.angle_gamma   90.00
#
_symmetry.space_group_name_H-M   'P 1'
#
loop_
_entity.id
_entity.type
_entity.pdbx_description
1 polymer ?
#
loop_
_entity_poly.entity_id
_entity_poly.type
_entity_poly.pdbx_seq_one_letter_code
_entity_poly.pdbx_strand_id
1 'polypeptide(L)'
;GGAGNLLALSIEAMRARATVGEVSDAREKAYGRHRADIQKVTGVYAAAYDSAEGWDKLKAEIAAFGQEQGRRPRVMIAKLGQDGHDRGAKVVATAFADLGFDVDIGPLFQTPEECARQAIENDVHAVGVSTLAAGHKTLVPAIIAALKEQGADDIVVFVGGVIPQQDYRFLYDAGVKGIYGPGTPIPVSAKDVLEQIRQAQG
;
A
#
# COMPACT_ATOMS: atom_id res chain seq x y z
N GLY A 1 14.14 -24.14 26.58
CA GLY A 1 13.58 -23.41 27.72
C GLY A 1 14.68 -22.54 28.30
N GLY A 2 14.54 -21.22 28.25
CA GLY A 2 15.56 -20.29 28.71
C GLY A 2 15.50 -20.11 30.21
N ALA A 3 16.58 -20.42 30.93
CA ALA A 3 16.75 -20.02 32.32
C ALA A 3 17.17 -18.54 32.35
N GLY A 4 16.37 -17.69 33.00
CA GLY A 4 16.64 -16.25 33.14
C GLY A 4 15.42 -15.38 32.87
N ASN A 5 15.44 -14.14 33.40
CA ASN A 5 14.39 -13.17 33.18
C ASN A 5 14.83 -12.14 32.13
N LEU A 6 14.15 -12.11 30.97
CA LEU A 6 14.53 -11.23 29.86
C LEU A 6 14.49 -9.75 30.23
N LEU A 7 13.57 -9.33 31.10
CA LEU A 7 13.50 -7.94 31.56
C LEU A 7 14.71 -7.60 32.44
N ALA A 8 15.10 -8.49 33.35
CA ALA A 8 16.29 -8.32 34.18
C ALA A 8 17.57 -8.17 33.33
N LEU A 9 17.75 -9.06 32.34
CA LEU A 9 18.89 -9.00 31.41
C LEU A 9 18.86 -7.73 30.54
N SER A 10 17.67 -7.28 30.13
CA SER A 10 17.52 -6.04 29.36
C SER A 10 17.90 -4.81 30.20
N ILE A 11 17.56 -4.78 31.50
CA ILE A 11 17.96 -3.71 32.42
C ILE A 11 19.48 -3.65 32.56
N GLU A 12 20.15 -4.80 32.68
CA GLU A 12 21.61 -4.87 32.75
C GLU A 12 22.26 -4.35 31.46
N ALA A 13 21.78 -4.77 30.30
CA ALA A 13 22.27 -4.29 29.00
C ALA A 13 22.10 -2.77 28.84
N MET A 14 20.92 -2.24 29.17
CA MET A 14 20.64 -0.80 29.11
C MET A 14 21.50 0.01 30.10
N ARG A 15 21.79 -0.55 31.29
CA ARG A 15 22.72 0.06 32.26
C ARG A 15 24.14 0.13 31.69
N ALA A 16 24.54 -0.87 30.92
CA ALA A 16 25.79 -0.89 30.15
C ALA A 16 25.75 -0.04 28.86
N ARG A 17 24.71 0.78 28.66
CA ARG A 17 24.52 1.68 27.51
C ARG A 17 24.25 0.98 26.18
N ALA A 18 23.80 -0.27 26.20
CA ALA A 18 23.21 -0.87 25.00
C ALA A 18 21.98 -0.06 24.57
N THR A 19 21.81 0.05 23.25
CA THR A 19 20.67 0.71 22.61
C THR A 19 19.44 -0.19 22.56
N VAL A 20 18.28 0.40 22.28
CA VAL A 20 17.04 -0.36 22.02
C VAL A 20 17.22 -1.33 20.84
N GLY A 21 17.98 -0.91 19.81
CA GLY A 21 18.30 -1.75 18.65
C GLY A 21 19.11 -2.98 19.04
N GLU A 22 20.24 -2.79 19.72
CA GLU A 22 21.12 -3.89 20.13
C GLU A 22 20.42 -4.91 21.03
N VAL A 23 19.59 -4.46 21.97
CA VAL A 23 18.80 -5.35 22.83
C VAL A 23 17.73 -6.11 22.04
N SER A 24 17.10 -5.46 21.05
CA SER A 24 16.10 -6.10 20.19
C SER A 24 16.75 -7.12 19.25
N ASP A 25 17.86 -6.78 18.62
CA ASP A 25 18.61 -7.64 17.70
C ASP A 25 19.18 -8.88 18.41
N ALA A 26 19.64 -8.73 19.66
CA ALA A 26 20.08 -9.86 20.48
C ALA A 26 18.95 -10.88 20.69
N ARG A 27 17.71 -10.43 20.86
CA ARG A 27 16.52 -11.29 20.98
C ARG A 27 16.09 -11.85 19.63
N GLU A 28 16.17 -11.05 18.58
CA GLU A 28 15.83 -11.46 17.22
C GLU A 28 16.66 -12.66 16.75
N LYS A 29 17.93 -12.77 17.15
CA LYS A 29 18.76 -13.95 16.85
C LYS A 29 18.16 -15.29 17.31
N ALA A 30 17.36 -15.27 18.38
CA ALA A 30 16.72 -16.48 18.92
C ALA A 30 15.26 -16.65 18.47
N TYR A 31 14.55 -15.55 18.20
CA TYR A 31 13.09 -15.58 17.93
C TYR A 31 12.71 -15.27 16.48
N GLY A 32 13.60 -14.63 15.72
CA GLY A 32 13.29 -14.01 14.44
C GLY A 32 12.34 -12.82 14.56
N ARG A 33 11.87 -12.32 13.40
CA ARG A 33 10.77 -11.34 13.31
C ARG A 33 9.51 -12.01 12.78
N HIS A 34 8.39 -11.74 13.42
CA HIS A 34 7.10 -12.20 12.95
C HIS A 34 6.75 -11.58 11.59
N ARG A 35 6.22 -12.40 10.69
CA ARG A 35 5.59 -11.98 9.43
C ARG A 35 4.14 -12.41 9.47
N ALA A 36 3.23 -11.48 9.27
CA ALA A 36 1.80 -11.74 9.31
C ALA A 36 1.31 -12.28 7.96
N ASP A 37 0.45 -13.30 8.00
CA ASP A 37 -0.27 -13.76 6.82
C ASP A 37 -1.41 -12.78 6.49
N ILE A 38 -1.45 -12.33 5.25
CA ILE A 38 -2.49 -11.40 4.78
C ILE A 38 -3.69 -12.21 4.29
N GLN A 39 -4.76 -12.24 5.08
CA GLN A 39 -6.03 -12.79 4.63
C GLN A 39 -6.80 -11.76 3.80
N LYS A 40 -7.11 -12.11 2.54
CA LYS A 40 -7.96 -11.29 1.67
C LYS A 40 -9.42 -11.53 2.03
N VAL A 41 -10.19 -10.46 2.19
CA VAL A 41 -11.64 -10.48 2.36
C VAL A 41 -12.27 -9.95 1.08
N THR A 42 -13.32 -10.60 0.58
CA THR A 42 -14.04 -10.22 -0.64
C THR A 42 -15.54 -10.35 -0.42
N GLY A 43 -16.34 -9.51 -1.07
CA GLY A 43 -17.79 -9.50 -1.10
C GLY A 43 -18.46 -8.72 0.04
N VAL A 44 -17.70 -8.28 1.03
CA VAL A 44 -18.26 -7.60 2.22
C VAL A 44 -18.61 -6.14 1.93
N TYR A 45 -17.83 -5.45 1.10
CA TYR A 45 -18.08 -4.03 0.84
C TYR A 45 -19.27 -3.86 -0.10
N ALA A 46 -19.34 -4.66 -1.17
CA ALA A 46 -20.45 -4.62 -2.12
C ALA A 46 -21.81 -4.90 -1.44
N ALA A 47 -21.87 -5.84 -0.48
CA ALA A 47 -23.10 -6.18 0.22
C ALA A 47 -23.64 -5.05 1.12
N ALA A 48 -22.78 -4.11 1.54
CA ALA A 48 -23.14 -3.00 2.42
C ALA A 48 -23.27 -1.66 1.68
N TYR A 49 -23.11 -1.63 0.35
CA TYR A 49 -23.14 -0.39 -0.43
C TYR A 49 -24.57 -0.10 -0.93
N ASP A 50 -25.14 1.02 -0.49
CA ASP A 50 -26.56 1.34 -0.69
C ASP A 50 -26.91 1.81 -2.13
N SER A 51 -25.92 2.16 -2.96
CA SER A 51 -26.14 2.69 -4.32
C SER A 51 -25.69 1.72 -5.41
N ALA A 52 -26.59 0.82 -5.82
CA ALA A 52 -26.29 -0.20 -6.83
C ALA A 52 -25.93 0.39 -8.21
N GLU A 53 -26.59 1.47 -8.65
CA GLU A 53 -26.46 1.94 -10.03
C GLU A 53 -25.06 2.46 -10.38
N GLY A 54 -24.47 3.32 -9.53
CA GLY A 54 -23.12 3.83 -9.76
C GLY A 54 -22.05 2.75 -9.62
N TRP A 55 -22.29 1.80 -8.72
CA TRP A 55 -21.41 0.65 -8.49
C TRP A 55 -21.38 -0.29 -9.70
N ASP A 56 -22.55 -0.70 -10.19
CA ASP A 56 -22.67 -1.64 -11.32
C ASP A 56 -22.12 -1.03 -12.62
N LYS A 57 -22.32 0.27 -12.82
CA LYS A 57 -21.71 0.98 -13.94
C LYS A 57 -20.18 0.93 -13.88
N LEU A 58 -19.58 1.23 -12.73
CA LEU A 58 -18.12 1.18 -12.58
C LEU A 58 -17.58 -0.25 -12.75
N LYS A 59 -18.29 -1.26 -12.26
CA LYS A 59 -17.95 -2.67 -12.51
C LYS A 59 -17.95 -3.00 -14.00
N ALA A 60 -18.93 -2.52 -14.75
CA ALA A 60 -18.98 -2.70 -16.20
C ALA A 60 -17.81 -2.00 -16.91
N GLU A 61 -17.42 -0.80 -16.47
CA GLU A 61 -16.27 -0.06 -17.01
C GLU A 61 -14.94 -0.81 -16.76
N ILE A 62 -14.76 -1.40 -15.57
CA ILE A 62 -13.59 -2.22 -15.21
C ILE A 62 -13.58 -3.53 -16.02
N ALA A 63 -14.74 -4.17 -16.18
CA ALA A 63 -14.87 -5.37 -16.99
C ALA A 63 -14.53 -5.09 -18.47
N ALA A 64 -14.97 -3.94 -19.00
CA ALA A 64 -14.64 -3.50 -20.36
C ALA A 64 -13.13 -3.32 -20.55
N PHE A 65 -12.44 -2.67 -19.59
CA PHE A 65 -10.98 -2.60 -19.59
C PHE A 65 -10.34 -3.99 -19.70
N GLY A 66 -10.87 -4.96 -18.93
CA GLY A 66 -10.39 -6.34 -18.97
C GLY A 66 -10.54 -7.01 -20.34
N GLN A 67 -11.61 -6.72 -21.07
CA GLN A 67 -11.82 -7.22 -22.42
C GLN A 67 -10.92 -6.53 -23.44
N GLU A 68 -10.69 -5.23 -23.29
CA GLU A 68 -9.86 -4.43 -24.19
C GLU A 68 -8.36 -4.75 -24.05
N GLN A 69 -7.88 -4.91 -22.81
CA GLN A 69 -6.46 -5.10 -22.49
C GLN A 69 -6.05 -6.57 -22.31
N GLY A 70 -7.02 -7.49 -22.37
CA GLY A 70 -6.78 -8.93 -22.16
C GLY A 70 -6.50 -9.34 -20.71
N ARG A 71 -6.50 -8.39 -19.77
CA ARG A 71 -6.36 -8.62 -18.32
C ARG A 71 -7.05 -7.51 -17.53
N ARG A 72 -7.49 -7.83 -16.31
CA ARG A 72 -8.10 -6.86 -15.39
C ARG A 72 -7.08 -5.78 -14.98
N PRO A 73 -7.54 -4.57 -14.61
CA PRO A 73 -6.66 -3.59 -14.00
C PRO A 73 -6.16 -4.16 -12.67
N ARG A 74 -4.84 -4.21 -12.54
CA ARG A 74 -4.14 -4.79 -11.39
C ARG A 74 -3.50 -3.70 -10.55
N VAL A 75 -3.81 -3.65 -9.26
CA VAL A 75 -3.28 -2.65 -8.34
C VAL A 75 -2.64 -3.30 -7.12
N MET A 76 -1.54 -2.72 -6.65
CA MET A 76 -0.95 -3.09 -5.36
C MET A 76 -1.22 -2.01 -4.32
N ILE A 77 -1.85 -2.37 -3.21
CA ILE A 77 -2.03 -1.48 -2.06
C ILE A 77 -0.86 -1.71 -1.08
N ALA A 78 -0.02 -0.69 -0.91
CA ALA A 78 1.26 -0.79 -0.21
C ALA A 78 1.29 -0.02 1.11
N LYS A 79 2.07 -0.54 2.06
CA LYS A 79 2.46 0.13 3.31
C LYS A 79 3.97 0.25 3.34
N LEU A 80 4.47 1.48 3.39
CA LEU A 80 5.90 1.76 3.39
C LEU A 80 6.38 2.17 4.78
N GLY A 81 7.59 1.72 5.15
CA GLY A 81 8.17 2.01 6.45
C GLY A 81 7.37 1.44 7.61
N GLN A 82 7.56 1.95 8.82
CA GLN A 82 6.99 1.38 10.06
C GLN A 82 5.49 1.66 10.27
N ASP A 83 4.77 2.14 9.25
CA ASP A 83 3.36 2.49 9.37
C ASP A 83 2.46 1.23 9.40
N GLY A 84 1.98 0.89 10.60
CA GLY A 84 1.08 -0.25 10.84
C GLY A 84 -0.42 0.04 10.62
N HIS A 85 -0.82 1.24 10.20
CA HIS A 85 -2.23 1.54 9.99
C HIS A 85 -2.76 0.88 8.72
N ASP A 86 -3.46 -0.23 8.85
CA ASP A 86 -3.87 -1.07 7.71
C ASP A 86 -5.39 -1.08 7.45
N ARG A 87 -6.21 -0.57 8.38
CA ARG A 87 -7.68 -0.58 8.24
C ARG A 87 -8.13 0.05 6.91
N GLY A 88 -7.64 1.25 6.59
CA GLY A 88 -8.00 1.93 5.34
C GLY A 88 -7.53 1.16 4.11
N ALA A 89 -6.28 0.69 4.12
CA ALA A 89 -5.69 -0.11 3.04
C ALA A 89 -6.50 -1.39 2.77
N LYS A 90 -6.89 -2.13 3.82
CA LYS A 90 -7.68 -3.36 3.72
C LYS A 90 -9.09 -3.12 3.17
N VAL A 91 -9.73 -2.03 3.59
CA VAL A 91 -11.07 -1.65 3.10
C VAL A 91 -11.01 -1.28 1.62
N VAL A 92 -10.04 -0.47 1.21
CA VAL A 92 -9.82 -0.11 -0.20
C VAL A 92 -9.52 -1.35 -1.03
N ALA A 93 -8.63 -2.23 -0.55
CA ALA A 93 -8.27 -3.45 -1.26
C ALA A 93 -9.49 -4.37 -1.48
N THR A 94 -10.29 -4.59 -0.43
CA THR A 94 -11.53 -5.39 -0.50
C THR A 94 -12.52 -4.78 -1.50
N ALA A 95 -12.75 -3.48 -1.42
CA ALA A 95 -13.73 -2.81 -2.27
C ALA A 95 -13.28 -2.72 -3.74
N PHE A 96 -11.99 -2.52 -4.01
CA PHE A 96 -11.44 -2.58 -5.36
C PHE A 96 -11.57 -3.99 -5.95
N ALA A 97 -11.33 -5.04 -5.15
CA ALA A 97 -11.56 -6.42 -5.57
C ALA A 97 -13.04 -6.67 -5.87
N ASP A 98 -13.96 -6.16 -5.04
CA ASP A 98 -15.41 -6.28 -5.26
C ASP A 98 -15.89 -5.56 -6.55
N LEU A 99 -15.18 -4.50 -6.94
CA LEU A 99 -15.37 -3.77 -8.20
C LEU A 99 -14.78 -4.51 -9.42
N GLY A 100 -13.89 -5.47 -9.21
CA GLY A 100 -13.31 -6.30 -10.27
C GLY A 100 -11.85 -5.99 -10.62
N PHE A 101 -11.14 -5.19 -9.83
CA PHE A 101 -9.68 -5.09 -9.92
C PHE A 101 -9.02 -6.38 -9.45
N ASP A 102 -7.86 -6.70 -10.02
CA ASP A 102 -6.95 -7.66 -9.40
C ASP A 102 -6.12 -6.91 -8.35
N VAL A 103 -6.26 -7.30 -7.08
CA VAL A 103 -5.67 -6.54 -5.97
C VAL A 103 -4.63 -7.36 -5.24
N ASP A 104 -3.42 -6.80 -5.16
CA ASP A 104 -2.35 -7.24 -4.29
C ASP A 104 -2.25 -6.34 -3.07
N ILE A 105 -1.96 -6.94 -1.92
CA ILE A 105 -1.74 -6.21 -0.67
C ILE A 105 -0.28 -6.45 -0.30
N GLY A 106 0.51 -5.39 -0.30
CA GLY A 106 1.91 -5.45 0.11
C GLY A 106 2.03 -5.79 1.60
N PRO A 107 3.07 -6.53 2.03
CA PRO A 107 3.35 -6.74 3.43
C PRO A 107 3.59 -5.43 4.18
N LEU A 108 3.37 -5.47 5.50
CA LEU A 108 3.76 -4.36 6.35
C LEU A 108 5.29 -4.19 6.35
N PHE A 109 5.72 -2.95 6.56
CA PHE A 109 7.13 -2.61 6.81
C PHE A 109 8.08 -2.72 5.61
N GLN A 110 7.55 -2.69 4.39
CA GLN A 110 8.38 -2.68 3.18
C GLN A 110 9.17 -1.38 3.03
N THR A 111 10.39 -1.51 2.50
CA THR A 111 11.09 -0.36 1.93
C THR A 111 10.49 0.02 0.58
N PRO A 112 10.71 1.26 0.10
CA PRO A 112 10.33 1.64 -1.25
C PRO A 112 10.90 0.71 -2.34
N GLU A 113 12.14 0.26 -2.20
CA GLU A 113 12.80 -0.62 -3.18
C GLU A 113 12.19 -2.02 -3.20
N GLU A 114 11.85 -2.57 -2.04
CA GLU A 114 11.14 -3.84 -1.92
C GLU A 114 9.73 -3.77 -2.52
N CYS A 115 9.03 -2.68 -2.26
CA CYS A 115 7.70 -2.43 -2.82
C CYS A 115 7.76 -2.27 -4.35
N ALA A 116 8.71 -1.50 -4.89
CA ALA A 116 8.90 -1.35 -6.34
C ALA A 116 9.16 -2.70 -6.99
N ARG A 117 10.08 -3.49 -6.44
CA ARG A 117 10.39 -4.82 -6.96
C ARG A 117 9.16 -5.72 -7.00
N GLN A 118 8.39 -5.75 -5.92
CA GLN A 118 7.17 -6.55 -5.86
C GLN A 118 6.10 -6.06 -6.86
N ALA A 119 5.95 -4.74 -7.03
CA ALA A 119 5.04 -4.17 -8.00
C ALA A 119 5.37 -4.64 -9.43
N ILE A 120 6.66 -4.64 -9.77
CA ILE A 120 7.19 -5.06 -11.07
C ILE A 120 7.01 -6.57 -11.26
N GLU A 121 7.42 -7.38 -10.28
CA GLU A 121 7.29 -8.84 -10.33
C GLU A 121 5.83 -9.29 -10.50
N ASN A 122 4.89 -8.54 -9.92
CA ASN A 122 3.46 -8.78 -10.05
C ASN A 122 2.83 -8.17 -11.31
N ASP A 123 3.59 -7.42 -12.12
CA ASP A 123 3.09 -6.71 -13.31
C ASP A 123 1.82 -5.89 -12.97
N VAL A 124 1.91 -5.06 -11.92
CA VAL A 124 0.79 -4.20 -11.53
C VAL A 124 0.76 -2.95 -12.40
N HIS A 125 -0.45 -2.49 -12.71
CA HIS A 125 -0.64 -1.23 -13.43
C HIS A 125 -0.43 -0.02 -12.53
N ALA A 126 -0.69 -0.19 -11.23
CA ALA A 126 -0.56 0.90 -10.27
C ALA A 126 -0.21 0.43 -8.85
N VAL A 127 0.44 1.32 -8.10
CA VAL A 127 0.70 1.19 -6.67
C VAL A 127 -0.05 2.29 -5.91
N GLY A 128 -0.92 1.88 -4.99
CA GLY A 128 -1.56 2.78 -4.02
C GLY A 128 -0.82 2.76 -2.68
N VAL A 129 -0.07 3.81 -2.37
CA VAL A 129 0.63 3.95 -1.10
C VAL A 129 -0.32 4.47 -0.03
N SER A 130 -0.63 3.66 0.98
CA SER A 130 -1.43 4.09 2.13
C SER A 130 -0.54 4.60 3.25
N THR A 131 -0.63 5.89 3.59
CA THR A 131 0.24 6.55 4.57
C THR A 131 -0.57 7.34 5.61
N LEU A 132 -0.36 7.02 6.88
CA LEU A 132 -0.98 7.69 8.03
C LEU A 132 0.07 8.13 9.08
N ALA A 133 1.36 7.85 8.82
CA ALA A 133 2.48 8.15 9.71
C ALA A 133 3.35 9.32 9.24
N ALA A 134 2.81 10.23 8.42
CA ALA A 134 3.48 11.43 7.91
C ALA A 134 4.79 11.19 7.12
N GLY A 135 5.04 9.96 6.65
CA GLY A 135 6.21 9.60 5.86
C GLY A 135 6.11 9.95 4.37
N HIS A 136 4.99 10.53 3.91
CA HIS A 136 4.66 10.70 2.49
C HIS A 136 5.67 11.55 1.73
N LYS A 137 6.24 12.60 2.33
CA LYS A 137 7.23 13.46 1.64
C LYS A 137 8.57 12.77 1.37
N THR A 138 8.85 11.66 2.04
CA THR A 138 10.09 10.91 1.89
C THR A 138 9.86 9.62 1.14
N LEU A 139 8.89 8.81 1.59
CA LEU A 139 8.68 7.46 1.09
C LEU A 139 8.00 7.44 -0.28
N VAL A 140 7.14 8.42 -0.60
CA VAL A 140 6.46 8.46 -1.90
C VAL A 140 7.41 8.85 -3.04
N PRO A 141 8.23 9.91 -2.93
CA PRO A 141 9.27 10.15 -3.93
C PRO A 141 10.25 8.99 -4.07
N ALA A 142 10.58 8.30 -2.97
CA ALA A 142 11.49 7.16 -3.00
C ALA A 142 10.92 5.96 -3.77
N ILE A 143 9.63 5.62 -3.62
CA ILE A 143 9.04 4.51 -4.40
C ILE A 143 8.97 4.85 -5.89
N ILE A 144 8.63 6.10 -6.24
CA ILE A 144 8.60 6.55 -7.64
C ILE A 144 10.01 6.47 -8.25
N ALA A 145 11.03 6.93 -7.51
CA ALA A 145 12.42 6.82 -7.93
C ALA A 145 12.85 5.34 -8.10
N ALA A 146 12.50 4.48 -7.15
CA ALA A 146 12.85 3.05 -7.18
C ALA A 146 12.16 2.30 -8.33
N LEU A 147 10.92 2.64 -8.69
CA LEU A 147 10.23 2.12 -9.87
C LEU A 147 10.95 2.53 -11.15
N LYS A 148 11.31 3.81 -11.27
CA LYS A 148 12.05 4.34 -12.42
C LYS A 148 13.44 3.72 -12.56
N GLU A 149 14.17 3.58 -11.46
CA GLU A 149 15.51 2.96 -11.45
C GLU A 149 15.46 1.49 -11.91
N GLN A 150 14.36 0.80 -11.62
CA GLN A 150 14.11 -0.58 -12.03
C GLN A 150 13.42 -0.70 -13.40
N GLY A 151 13.24 0.41 -14.13
CA GLY A 151 12.72 0.42 -15.50
C GLY A 151 11.21 0.26 -15.62
N ALA A 152 10.45 0.63 -14.59
CA ALA A 152 8.99 0.54 -14.54
C ALA A 152 8.35 1.91 -14.23
N ASP A 153 8.73 2.94 -15.00
CA ASP A 153 8.21 4.29 -14.88
C ASP A 153 6.77 4.46 -15.41
N ASP A 154 6.24 3.42 -16.05
CA ASP A 154 4.85 3.27 -16.49
C ASP A 154 3.89 2.91 -15.34
N ILE A 155 4.39 2.31 -14.25
CA ILE A 155 3.56 1.95 -13.09
C ILE A 155 3.06 3.22 -12.38
N VAL A 156 1.75 3.40 -12.35
CA VAL A 156 1.12 4.60 -11.81
C VAL A 156 1.15 4.61 -10.27
N VAL A 157 1.58 5.72 -9.67
CA VAL A 157 1.61 5.86 -8.20
C VAL A 157 0.51 6.77 -7.68
N PHE A 158 -0.27 6.25 -6.74
CA PHE A 158 -1.30 6.97 -5.99
C PHE A 158 -0.95 7.01 -4.51
N VAL A 159 -1.49 7.99 -3.78
CA VAL A 159 -1.32 8.08 -2.33
C VAL A 159 -2.67 8.25 -1.65
N GLY A 160 -2.90 7.51 -0.57
CA GLY A 160 -4.08 7.67 0.27
C GLY A 160 -3.73 7.71 1.75
N GLY A 161 -4.65 8.23 2.57
CA GLY A 161 -4.50 8.33 4.02
C GLY A 161 -4.48 9.77 4.51
N VAL A 162 -3.70 10.07 5.54
CA VAL A 162 -3.70 11.39 6.19
C VAL A 162 -2.58 12.25 5.62
N ILE A 163 -2.93 13.09 4.65
CA ILE A 163 -1.99 13.96 3.93
C ILE A 163 -2.46 15.42 4.05
N PRO A 164 -1.63 16.32 4.58
CA PRO A 164 -1.95 17.75 4.62
C PRO A 164 -2.09 18.33 3.20
N GLN A 165 -3.12 19.15 2.95
CA GLN A 165 -3.35 19.76 1.63
C GLN A 165 -2.14 20.56 1.10
N GLN A 166 -1.38 21.20 2.00
CA GLN A 166 -0.16 21.93 1.65
C GLN A 166 0.94 21.06 1.03
N ASP A 167 0.91 19.75 1.26
CA ASP A 167 1.88 18.80 0.69
C ASP A 167 1.43 18.23 -0.65
N TYR A 168 0.19 18.49 -1.11
CA TYR A 168 -0.34 17.89 -2.33
C TYR A 168 0.48 18.27 -3.55
N ARG A 169 0.80 19.56 -3.69
CA ARG A 169 1.62 20.05 -4.80
C ARG A 169 2.97 19.34 -4.85
N PHE A 170 3.63 19.18 -3.71
CA PHE A 170 4.90 18.46 -3.63
C PHE A 170 4.77 17.01 -4.13
N LEU A 171 3.70 16.31 -3.75
CA LEU A 171 3.48 14.92 -4.16
C LEU A 171 3.17 14.80 -5.66
N TYR A 172 2.35 15.71 -6.20
CA TYR A 172 2.09 15.78 -7.64
C TYR A 172 3.38 16.08 -8.43
N ASP A 173 4.18 17.06 -7.97
CA ASP A 173 5.47 17.41 -8.58
C ASP A 173 6.46 16.23 -8.51
N ALA A 174 6.34 15.36 -7.51
CA ALA A 174 7.13 14.13 -7.38
C ALA A 174 6.65 12.98 -8.29
N GLY A 175 5.49 13.09 -8.94
CA GLY A 175 4.96 12.12 -9.91
C GLY A 175 3.71 11.35 -9.49
N VAL A 176 3.11 11.66 -8.34
CA VAL A 176 1.83 11.05 -7.91
C VAL A 176 0.71 11.46 -8.87
N LYS A 177 -0.16 10.52 -9.24
CA LYS A 177 -1.31 10.79 -10.13
C LYS A 177 -2.62 11.10 -9.42
N GLY A 178 -2.79 10.62 -8.19
CA GLY A 178 -3.98 10.92 -7.39
C GLY A 178 -3.72 10.85 -5.89
N ILE A 179 -4.42 11.71 -5.14
CA ILE A 179 -4.33 11.80 -3.68
C ILE A 179 -5.72 11.61 -3.07
N TYR A 180 -5.88 10.57 -2.25
CA TYR A 180 -7.16 10.16 -1.65
C TYR A 180 -7.13 10.31 -0.12
N GLY A 181 -7.58 11.47 0.34
CA GLY A 181 -7.64 11.80 1.77
C GLY A 181 -8.75 11.08 2.54
N PRO A 182 -8.85 11.29 3.86
CA PRO A 182 -9.92 10.72 4.67
C PRO A 182 -11.31 11.13 4.15
N GLY A 183 -12.23 10.17 4.07
CA GLY A 183 -13.59 10.41 3.58
C GLY A 183 -13.75 10.30 2.06
N THR A 184 -12.68 10.04 1.30
CA THR A 184 -12.78 9.79 -0.14
C THR A 184 -13.71 8.60 -0.43
N PRO A 185 -14.79 8.77 -1.21
CA PRO A 185 -15.63 7.66 -1.61
C PRO A 185 -14.86 6.68 -2.49
N ILE A 186 -14.91 5.39 -2.17
CA ILE A 186 -14.15 4.36 -2.89
C ILE A 186 -14.48 4.30 -4.38
N PRO A 187 -15.75 4.39 -4.83
CA PRO A 187 -16.04 4.39 -6.27
C PRO A 187 -15.39 5.55 -7.02
N VAL A 188 -15.21 6.70 -6.35
CA VAL A 188 -14.56 7.88 -6.95
C VAL A 188 -13.07 7.60 -7.15
N SER A 189 -12.37 7.09 -6.13
CA SER A 189 -10.95 6.77 -6.26
C SER A 189 -10.72 5.60 -7.24
N ALA A 190 -11.56 4.58 -7.22
CA ALA A 190 -11.46 3.44 -8.15
C ALA A 190 -11.63 3.88 -9.61
N LYS A 191 -12.57 4.80 -9.89
CA LYS A 191 -12.76 5.36 -11.22
C LYS A 191 -11.55 6.18 -11.68
N ASP A 192 -11.05 7.07 -10.82
CA ASP A 192 -9.86 7.88 -11.12
C ASP A 192 -8.62 7.02 -11.36
N VAL A 193 -8.41 5.97 -10.55
CA VAL A 193 -7.34 4.99 -10.77
C VAL A 193 -7.47 4.31 -12.14
N LEU A 194 -8.67 3.85 -12.52
CA LEU A 194 -8.90 3.23 -13.83
C LEU A 194 -8.58 4.19 -14.99
N GLU A 195 -9.00 5.45 -14.89
CA GLU A 195 -8.75 6.47 -15.92
C GLU A 195 -7.26 6.79 -16.07
N GLN A 196 -6.54 6.91 -14.96
CA GLN A 196 -5.09 7.15 -14.97
C GLN A 196 -4.30 5.95 -15.50
N ILE A 197 -4.72 4.71 -15.19
CA ILE A 197 -4.12 3.51 -15.79
C ILE A 197 -4.31 3.52 -17.31
N ARG A 198 -5.52 3.83 -17.80
CA ARG A 198 -5.79 3.94 -19.25
C ARG A 198 -4.90 5.00 -19.92
N GLN A 199 -4.69 6.15 -19.27
CA GLN A 199 -3.84 7.22 -19.78
C GLN A 199 -2.37 6.85 -19.84
N ALA A 200 -1.88 6.01 -18.92
CA ALA A 200 -0.48 5.58 -18.92
C ALA A 200 -0.17 4.53 -20.01
N GLN A 201 -1.20 3.83 -20.49
CA GLN A 201 -1.08 2.77 -21.52
C GLN A 201 -1.33 3.26 -22.96
N GLY A 202 -1.88 4.46 -23.13
CA GLY A 202 -2.17 5.07 -24.43
C GLY A 202 -1.08 6.02 -24.89
#